data_AF-A0A522MQ71-F1
#
_entry.id   AF-A0A522MQ71-F1
#
_cell.length_a   1.000
_cell.length_b   1.000
_cell.length_c   1.000
_cell.angle_alpha   90.00
_cell.angle_beta   90.00
_cell.angle_gamma   90.00
#
_symmetry.space_group_name_H-M   'P 1'
#
loop_
_entity.id
_entity.type
_entity.pdbx_description
1 polymer ?
#
loop_
_entity_poly.entity_id
_entity_poly.type
_entity_poly.pdbx_seq_one_letter_code
_entity_poly.pdbx_strand_id
1 'polypeptide(L)' 'TQKIQVVESMWQVAYADAHLDENEISLIGKIAELLYVTQGEYIGAKMRAKEAAQMGTRQDA' A
#
# COMPACT_ATOMS: atom_id res chain seq x y z
N THR A 1 -11.64 8.36 -5.49
CA THR A 1 -10.84 8.94 -4.39
C THR A 1 -10.77 8.02 -3.17
N GLN A 2 -11.89 7.73 -2.48
CA GLN A 2 -11.87 6.97 -1.21
C GLN A 2 -11.34 5.52 -1.33
N LYS A 3 -11.71 4.77 -2.37
CA LYS A 3 -11.20 3.40 -2.59
C LYS A 3 -9.68 3.30 -2.72
N ILE A 4 -9.06 4.31 -3.33
CA ILE A 4 -7.61 4.37 -3.52
C ILE A 4 -6.92 4.60 -2.18
N GLN A 5 -7.51 5.45 -1.34
CA GLN A 5 -7.00 5.74 0.01
C GLN A 5 -7.02 4.48 0.87
N VAL A 6 -8.06 3.65 0.78
CA VAL A 6 -8.10 2.36 1.48
C VAL A 6 -6.93 1.46 1.05
N VAL A 7 -6.73 1.29 -0.26
CA VAL A 7 -5.61 0.48 -0.79
C VAL A 7 -4.25 1.06 -0.37
N GLU A 8 -4.11 2.37 -0.37
CA GLU A 8 -2.88 3.06 0.06
C GLU A 8 -2.60 2.88 1.55
N SER A 9 -3.61 3.01 2.42
CA SER A 9 -3.48 2.73 3.85
C SER A 9 -3.10 1.28 4.12
N MET A 10 -3.66 0.33 3.37
CA MET A 10 -3.25 -1.07 3.49
C MET A 10 -1.78 -1.27 3.13
N TRP A 11 -1.29 -0.61 2.08
CA TRP A 11 0.13 -0.63 1.74
C TRP A 11 1.00 0.03 2.81
N GLN A 12 0.56 1.13 3.42
CA GLN A 12 1.31 1.79 4.50
C GLN A 12 1.48 0.87 5.70
N VAL A 13 0.43 0.13 6.08
CA VAL A 13 0.50 -0.86 7.17
C VAL A 13 1.43 -2.01 6.79
N ALA A 14 1.30 -2.55 5.58
CA ALA A 14 2.15 -3.65 5.10
C ALA A 14 3.63 -3.26 4.96
N TYR A 15 3.94 -1.96 4.78
CA TYR A 15 5.31 -1.45 4.81
C TYR A 15 5.80 -1.08 6.23
N ALA A 16 4.90 -0.93 7.20
CA ALA A 16 5.25 -0.59 8.58
C ALA A 16 5.73 -1.81 9.36
N ASP A 17 5.19 -3.00 9.07
CA ASP A 17 5.80 -4.25 9.51
C ASP A 17 6.96 -4.57 8.56
N ALA A 18 8.17 -4.79 9.10
CA ALA A 18 9.38 -4.94 8.30
C ALA A 18 9.41 -6.21 7.41
N HIS A 19 8.32 -6.98 7.40
CA HIS A 19 8.14 -8.23 6.68
C HIS A 19 6.91 -8.18 5.79
N LEU A 20 7.07 -7.65 4.58
CA LEU A 20 6.06 -7.77 3.54
C LEU A 20 6.07 -9.19 2.96
N ASP A 21 5.00 -9.96 3.18
CA ASP A 21 4.87 -11.31 2.64
C ASP A 21 3.99 -11.40 1.38
N GLU A 22 4.05 -12.54 0.67
CA GLU A 22 3.27 -12.76 -0.55
C GLU A 22 1.75 -12.80 -0.30
N ASN A 23 1.33 -13.20 0.91
CA ASN A 23 -0.08 -13.28 1.29
C ASN A 23 -0.67 -11.88 1.45
N GLU A 24 0.06 -10.95 2.04
CA GLU A 24 -0.33 -9.55 2.18
C GLU A 24 -0.44 -8.88 0.81
N ILE A 25 0.55 -9.08 -0.07
CA ILE A 25 0.49 -8.57 -1.44
C ILE A 25 -0.74 -9.13 -2.17
N SER A 26 -1.00 -10.43 -2.03
CA SER A 26 -2.17 -11.10 -2.62
C SER A 26 -3.49 -10.55 -2.04
N LEU A 27 -3.55 -10.30 -0.74
CA LEU A 27 -4.72 -9.78 -0.04
C LEU A 27 -5.06 -8.35 -0.48
N ILE A 28 -4.05 -7.47 -0.50
CA ILE A 28 -4.21 -6.08 -0.95
C ILE A 28 -4.62 -6.06 -2.43
N GLY A 29 -4.06 -6.96 -3.25
CA GLY A 29 -4.46 -7.14 -4.65
C GLY A 29 -5.93 -7.54 -4.81
N LYS A 30 -6.40 -8.54 -4.05
CA LYS A 30 -7.81 -8.97 -4.04
C LYS A 30 -8.76 -7.87 -3.59
N ILE A 31 -8.38 -7.10 -2.57
CA ILE A 31 -9.19 -5.98 -2.08
C ILE A 31 -9.25 -4.85 -3.11
N ALA A 32 -8.14 -4.55 -3.78
CA ALA A 32 -8.14 -3.57 -4.88
C ALA A 32 -9.05 -3.98 -6.03
N GLU A 33 -9.07 -5.27 -6.38
CA GLU A 33 -9.98 -5.84 -7.37
C GLU A 33 -11.45 -5.69 -6.94
N LEU A 34 -11.79 -6.06 -5.70
CA LEU A 34 -13.14 -5.93 -5.14
C LEU A 34 -13.63 -4.48 -5.09
N LEU A 35 -12.72 -3.53 -4.89
CA LEU A 35 -13.03 -2.10 -4.87
C LEU A 35 -13.03 -1.46 -6.27
N TYR A 36 -12.85 -2.25 -7.34
CA TYR A 36 -12.74 -1.78 -8.72
C TYR A 36 -11.68 -0.69 -8.88
N VAL A 37 -10.53 -0.88 -8.24
CA VAL A 37 -9.36 0.00 -8.39
C VAL A 37 -8.62 -0.43 -9.65
N THR A 38 -8.33 0.53 -10.54
CA THR A 38 -7.58 0.24 -11.75
C THR A 38 -6.14 -0.11 -11.42
N GLN A 39 -5.46 -0.84 -12.31
CA GLN A 39 -4.07 -1.22 -12.11
C GLN A 39 -3.14 0.00 -11.94
N GLY A 40 -3.41 1.10 -12.65
CA GLY A 40 -2.66 2.36 -12.50
C GLY A 40 -2.84 3.01 -11.13
N GLU A 41 -4.08 3.03 -10.61
CA GLU A 41 -4.37 3.53 -9.26
C GLU A 41 -3.73 2.65 -8.18
N TYR A 42 -3.75 1.32 -8.35
CA TYR A 42 -3.11 0.37 -7.44
C TYR A 42 -1.59 0.55 -7.38
N ILE A 43 -0.92 0.66 -8.53
CA ILE A 43 0.53 0.91 -8.60
C ILE A 43 0.85 2.26 -7.98
N GLY A 44 0.06 3.31 -8.29
CA GLY A 44 0.25 4.63 -7.70
C GLY A 44 0.13 4.63 -6.18
N ALA A 45 -0.88 3.94 -5.62
CA ALA A 45 -1.06 3.78 -4.18
C ALA A 45 0.13 3.06 -3.53
N LYS A 46 0.61 1.98 -4.14
CA LYS A 46 1.80 1.25 -3.67
C LYS A 46 3.04 2.14 -3.61
N MET A 47 3.29 2.93 -4.67
CA MET A 47 4.46 3.81 -4.74
C MET A 47 4.40 4.91 -3.68
N ARG A 48 3.24 5.57 -3.50
CA ARG A 48 3.07 6.60 -2.46
C ARG A 48 3.27 6.04 -1.05
N ALA A 49 2.71 4.87 -0.77
CA ALA A 49 2.89 4.20 0.52
C ALA A 49 4.36 3.84 0.79
N LYS A 50 5.08 3.36 -0.24
CA LYS A 50 6.52 3.07 -0.14
C LYS A 50 7.34 4.33 0.13
N GLU A 51 7.04 5.44 -0.55
CA GLU A 51 7.69 6.73 -0.30
C GLU A 51 7.43 7.21 1.14
N ALA A 52 6.18 7.12 1.61
CA ALA A 52 5.81 7.49 2.98
C ALA A 52 6.58 6.66 4.03
N ALA A 53 6.67 5.34 3.83
CA ALA A 53 7.44 4.46 4.72
C ALA A 53 8.94 4.86 4.76
N GLN A 54 9.53 5.16 3.60
CA GLN A 54 10.93 5.60 3.52
C GLN A 54 11.19 6.96 4.19
N MET A 55 10.21 7.87 4.17
CA MET A 55 10.32 9.17 4.86
C MET A 55 10.22 9.01 6.38
N GLY A 56 9.33 8.15 6.88
CA GLY A 56 9.21 7.85 8.31
C GLY A 56 10.51 7.30 8.89
N THR A 57 11.13 6.31 8.23
CA THR A 57 12.42 5.73 8.66
C THR A 57 13.56 6.76 8.71
N ARG A 58 13.49 7.85 7.92
CA ARG A 58 14.52 8.90 7.91
C ARG A 58 14.30 9.97 8.98
N GLN A 59 13.09 10.13 9.52
CA GLN A 59 12.82 11.06 10.63
C GLN A 59 13.12 10.45 12.01
N ASP A 60 13.15 9.12 12.11
CA ASP A 60 13.43 8.38 13.35
C ASP A 60 14.93 8.09 13.58
N ALA A 61 15.82 8.63 12.73
CA ALA A 61 17.28 8.45 12.76
C ALA A 61 18.02 9.80 12.95
#